data_AF-A0A6P2CDF3-F1
#
_entry.id   AF-A0A6P2CDF3-F1
#
_cell.length_a   1.000
_cell.length_b   1.000
_cell.length_c   1.000
_cell.angle_alpha   90.00
_cell.angle_beta   90.00
_cell.angle_gamma   90.00
#
_symmetry.space_group_name_H-M   'P 1'
#
loop_
_entity.id
_entity.type
_entity.pdbx_description
1 polymer ?
#
loop_
_entity_poly.entity_id
_entity_poly.type
_entity_poly.pdbx_seq_one_letter_code
_entity_poly.pdbx_strand_id
1 'polypeptide(L)'
;MSIAQTLEASMMSGVEPEDHVPTRTPAEYIAKSVKFDGSASLFELALDPVHGRAWESPMSVLHADAHIMNWHCWGKGRTDSGNIGIRLLWHDVTDTRAPETPTLHELGMQQSLKASGVHAAVFEADRAILAMWLAETPAWVQWRNVAGANDVVHPDDAHVLSEALKSFRSGDVVPHAAVARLRGVCDWVLADLHIQPYPGPLGDKLVLVHVDAAARDDMRDNPSPTRPGASSGDG
;
A
#
# COMPACT_ATOMS: atom_id res chain seq x y z
N MET A 1 10.68 6.71 -2.23
CA MET A 1 10.02 6.75 -3.54
C MET A 1 8.82 7.68 -3.40
N SER A 2 8.71 8.65 -4.28
CA SER A 2 7.58 9.57 -4.37
C SER A 2 7.31 9.87 -5.84
N ILE A 3 6.08 10.28 -6.15
CA ILE A 3 5.66 10.67 -7.48
C ILE A 3 5.45 12.17 -7.46
N ALA A 4 6.32 12.90 -8.16
CA ALA A 4 6.15 14.31 -8.41
C ALA A 4 5.23 14.50 -9.62
N GLN A 5 4.23 15.37 -9.49
CA GLN A 5 3.25 15.64 -10.55
C GLN A 5 2.95 17.14 -10.61
N THR A 6 2.62 17.65 -11.78
CA THR A 6 2.13 19.02 -11.91
C THR A 6 0.66 19.13 -11.51
N LEU A 7 0.15 20.36 -11.37
CA LEU A 7 -1.26 20.62 -11.12
C LEU A 7 -2.13 19.99 -12.22
N GLU A 8 -1.77 20.21 -13.48
CA GLU A 8 -2.50 19.70 -14.65
C GLU A 8 -2.56 18.17 -14.65
N ALA A 9 -1.45 17.50 -14.33
CA ALA A 9 -1.41 16.06 -14.21
C ALA A 9 -2.32 15.54 -13.07
N SER A 10 -2.39 16.27 -11.95
CA SER A 10 -3.27 15.91 -10.84
C SER A 10 -4.75 16.14 -11.18
N MET A 11 -5.10 17.21 -11.88
CA MET A 11 -6.47 17.49 -12.31
C MET A 11 -6.98 16.43 -13.27
N MET A 12 -6.13 15.92 -14.19
CA MET A 12 -6.53 14.78 -15.03
C MET A 12 -6.94 13.58 -14.17
N SER A 13 -6.31 13.35 -13.02
CA SER A 13 -6.66 12.24 -12.11
C SER A 13 -7.86 12.51 -11.18
N GLY A 14 -8.67 13.53 -11.48
CA GLY A 14 -9.83 13.92 -10.67
C GLY A 14 -9.46 14.59 -9.33
N VAL A 15 -8.33 15.29 -9.26
CA VAL A 15 -7.97 16.09 -8.08
C VAL A 15 -8.38 17.53 -8.33
N GLU A 16 -9.21 18.10 -7.44
CA GLU A 16 -9.56 19.51 -7.49
C GLU A 16 -8.30 20.39 -7.31
N PRO A 17 -8.23 21.57 -7.95
CA PRO A 17 -7.03 22.40 -7.90
C PRO A 17 -6.56 22.77 -6.49
N GLU A 18 -7.49 23.01 -5.57
CA GLU A 18 -7.23 23.29 -4.16
C GLU A 18 -6.66 22.10 -3.38
N ASP A 19 -6.92 20.88 -3.83
CA ASP A 19 -6.45 19.63 -3.21
C ASP A 19 -5.14 19.13 -3.83
N HIS A 20 -4.53 19.93 -4.71
CA HIS A 20 -3.26 19.60 -5.32
C HIS A 20 -2.13 19.57 -4.27
N VAL A 21 -1.37 18.47 -4.30
CA VAL A 21 -0.09 18.33 -3.62
C VAL A 21 1.00 17.99 -4.63
N PRO A 22 2.19 18.60 -4.51
CA PRO A 22 3.26 18.47 -5.51
C PRO A 22 3.84 17.06 -5.61
N THR A 23 3.70 16.29 -4.52
CA THR A 23 4.18 14.91 -4.43
C THR A 23 3.11 14.02 -3.83
N ARG A 24 2.97 12.80 -4.36
CA ARG A 24 2.15 11.73 -3.77
C ARG A 24 2.96 10.46 -3.59
N THR A 25 2.47 9.60 -2.72
CA THR A 25 3.01 8.24 -2.56
C THR A 25 2.59 7.35 -3.75
N PRO A 26 3.36 6.29 -4.05
CA PRO A 26 2.96 5.31 -5.06
C PRO A 26 1.58 4.70 -4.77
N ALA A 27 1.31 4.40 -3.51
CA ALA A 27 0.04 3.81 -3.08
C ALA A 27 -1.14 4.74 -3.37
N GLU A 28 -1.03 6.04 -3.04
CA GLU A 28 -2.08 7.02 -3.32
C GLU A 28 -2.38 7.14 -4.80
N TYR A 29 -1.34 7.05 -5.62
CA TYR A 29 -1.46 7.22 -7.05
C TYR A 29 -2.10 6.01 -7.71
N ILE A 30 -1.65 4.81 -7.34
CA ILE A 30 -2.20 3.55 -7.85
C ILE A 30 -3.63 3.33 -7.38
N ALA A 31 -4.00 3.79 -6.19
CA ALA A 31 -5.36 3.66 -5.68
C ALA A 31 -6.44 4.40 -6.49
N LYS A 32 -6.06 5.21 -7.48
CA LYS A 32 -6.98 5.83 -8.44
C LYS A 32 -7.38 4.88 -9.57
N SER A 33 -6.65 3.77 -9.76
CA SER A 33 -6.97 2.81 -10.81
C SER A 33 -8.25 2.05 -10.52
N VAL A 34 -9.11 1.98 -11.52
CA VAL A 34 -10.13 0.95 -11.65
C VAL A 34 -9.50 -0.36 -12.11
N LYS A 35 -8.55 -0.30 -13.05
CA LYS A 35 -7.77 -1.45 -13.52
C LYS A 35 -6.35 -1.03 -13.91
N PHE A 36 -5.36 -1.77 -13.42
CA PHE A 36 -3.95 -1.51 -13.73
C PHE A 36 -3.05 -2.75 -13.60
N ASP A 37 -2.93 -3.51 -14.69
CA ASP A 37 -2.16 -4.75 -14.72
C ASP A 37 -0.64 -4.49 -14.85
N GLY A 38 -0.24 -3.28 -15.27
CA GLY A 38 1.15 -2.87 -15.43
C GLY A 38 1.87 -2.42 -14.15
N SER A 39 1.24 -2.56 -12.98
CA SER A 39 1.81 -2.09 -11.70
C SER A 39 3.14 -2.75 -11.33
N ALA A 40 3.27 -4.06 -11.53
CA ALA A 40 4.51 -4.79 -11.23
C ALA A 40 5.67 -4.32 -12.12
N SER A 41 5.46 -4.19 -13.43
CA SER A 41 6.49 -3.73 -14.37
C SER A 41 6.82 -2.24 -14.20
N LEU A 42 5.86 -1.43 -13.74
CA LEU A 42 6.13 -0.06 -13.30
C LEU A 42 7.08 -0.05 -12.09
N PHE A 43 6.83 -0.90 -11.08
CA PHE A 43 7.70 -1.01 -9.92
C PHE A 43 9.08 -1.53 -10.28
N GLU A 44 9.20 -2.44 -11.23
CA GLU A 44 10.50 -2.91 -11.73
C GLU A 44 11.33 -1.76 -12.25
N LEU A 45 10.75 -0.92 -13.13
CA LEU A 45 11.45 0.24 -13.66
C LEU A 45 11.71 1.32 -12.58
N ALA A 46 10.86 1.42 -11.56
CA ALA A 46 10.96 2.47 -10.53
C ALA A 46 12.01 2.14 -9.47
N LEU A 47 12.13 0.86 -9.14
CA LEU A 47 13.06 0.34 -8.13
C LEU A 47 14.40 -0.06 -8.73
N ASP A 48 14.45 -0.36 -10.02
CA ASP A 48 15.66 -0.70 -10.76
C ASP A 48 15.73 0.06 -12.11
N PRO A 49 15.92 1.39 -12.08
CA PRO A 49 15.87 2.18 -13.28
C PRO A 49 17.05 1.87 -14.21
N VAL A 50 16.72 1.47 -15.45
CA VAL A 50 17.69 1.33 -16.54
C VAL A 50 17.61 2.55 -17.44
N HIS A 51 18.74 3.25 -17.63
CA HIS A 51 18.77 4.49 -18.42
C HIS A 51 18.18 4.27 -19.82
N GLY A 52 17.17 5.07 -20.16
CA GLY A 52 16.58 5.06 -21.48
C GLY A 52 15.62 3.90 -21.77
N ARG A 53 15.51 2.90 -20.88
CA ARG A 53 14.50 1.84 -21.01
C ARG A 53 13.11 2.46 -21.00
N ALA A 54 12.36 2.22 -22.06
CA ALA A 54 10.98 2.62 -22.17
C ALA A 54 10.07 1.62 -21.46
N TRP A 55 8.94 2.09 -20.98
CA TRP A 55 7.85 1.31 -20.41
C TRP A 55 6.53 1.92 -20.86
N GLU A 56 5.53 1.09 -21.11
CA GLU A 56 4.19 1.52 -21.42
C GLU A 56 3.17 0.55 -20.85
N SER A 57 2.00 1.07 -20.47
CA SER A 57 0.87 0.26 -20.01
C SER A 57 -0.43 1.06 -20.15
N PRO A 58 -1.57 0.41 -20.44
CA PRO A 58 -2.86 1.01 -20.16
C PRO A 58 -3.10 1.09 -18.64
N MET A 59 -3.90 2.06 -18.22
CA MET A 59 -4.42 2.20 -16.87
C MET A 59 -5.83 2.79 -16.96
N SER A 60 -6.83 2.11 -16.39
CA SER A 60 -8.18 2.66 -16.32
C SER A 60 -8.37 3.36 -14.99
N VAL A 61 -8.83 4.60 -15.01
CA VAL A 61 -8.87 5.50 -13.84
C VAL A 61 -10.26 6.10 -13.69
N LEU A 62 -10.76 6.15 -12.45
CA LEU A 62 -12.01 6.84 -12.14
C LEU A 62 -11.75 8.35 -12.05
N HIS A 63 -12.40 9.13 -12.92
CA HIS A 63 -12.35 10.59 -12.88
C HIS A 63 -13.29 11.15 -11.79
N ALA A 64 -13.11 12.42 -11.41
CA ALA A 64 -13.88 13.07 -10.32
C ALA A 64 -15.39 13.17 -10.59
N ASP A 65 -15.79 13.31 -11.85
CA ASP A 65 -17.18 13.33 -12.31
C ASP A 65 -17.78 11.91 -12.54
N ALA A 66 -17.11 10.89 -11.99
CA ALA A 66 -17.53 9.50 -11.96
C ALA A 66 -17.57 8.74 -13.31
N HIS A 67 -16.95 9.26 -14.38
CA HIS A 67 -16.66 8.45 -15.56
C HIS A 67 -15.28 7.77 -15.46
N ILE A 68 -15.09 6.68 -16.21
CA ILE A 68 -13.81 5.98 -16.27
C ILE A 68 -13.06 6.47 -17.52
N MET A 69 -11.81 6.87 -17.35
CA MET A 69 -10.90 7.17 -18.46
C MET A 69 -9.93 6.02 -18.71
N ASN A 70 -9.40 5.97 -19.93
CA ASN A 70 -8.32 5.09 -20.33
C ASN A 70 -7.04 5.88 -20.53
N TRP A 71 -6.08 5.67 -19.65
CA TRP A 71 -4.78 6.30 -19.75
C TRP A 71 -3.78 5.40 -20.44
N HIS A 72 -3.15 5.92 -21.48
CA HIS A 72 -1.92 5.35 -21.99
C HIS A 72 -0.75 5.94 -21.17
N CYS A 73 -0.20 5.11 -20.28
CA CYS A 73 0.94 5.46 -19.47
C CYS A 73 2.21 5.14 -20.24
N TRP A 74 3.08 6.13 -20.41
CA TRP A 74 4.43 5.96 -20.94
C TRP A 74 5.46 6.37 -19.89
N GLY A 75 6.58 5.66 -19.86
CA GLY A 75 7.66 5.88 -18.92
C GLY A 75 9.03 5.69 -19.54
N LYS A 76 10.02 6.38 -18.99
CA LYS A 76 11.43 6.19 -19.34
C LYS A 76 12.31 6.19 -18.10
N GLY A 77 13.11 5.13 -17.95
CA GLY A 77 14.08 5.00 -16.88
C GLY A 77 15.19 6.04 -17.01
N ARG A 78 15.60 6.60 -15.87
CA ARG A 78 16.60 7.64 -15.75
C ARG A 78 17.57 7.31 -14.63
N THR A 79 18.85 7.53 -14.89
CA THR A 79 19.98 7.24 -13.97
C THR A 79 20.98 8.39 -13.91
N ASP A 80 20.70 9.48 -14.61
CA ASP A 80 21.51 10.70 -14.56
C ASP A 80 21.35 11.42 -13.21
N SER A 81 22.39 12.14 -12.82
CA SER A 81 22.46 12.83 -11.53
C SER A 81 21.26 13.77 -11.34
N GLY A 82 20.57 13.64 -10.21
CA GLY A 82 19.36 14.41 -9.89
C GLY A 82 18.06 13.88 -10.52
N ASN A 83 18.11 12.87 -11.39
CA ASN A 83 16.94 12.29 -12.05
C ASN A 83 16.90 10.76 -11.96
N ILE A 84 17.31 10.16 -10.84
CA ILE A 84 17.24 8.70 -10.69
C ILE A 84 15.79 8.24 -10.49
N GLY A 85 15.31 7.33 -11.35
CA GLY A 85 13.95 6.78 -11.29
C GLY A 85 13.27 6.73 -12.66
N ILE A 86 12.01 7.16 -12.73
CA ILE A 86 11.22 7.18 -13.98
C ILE A 86 10.75 8.60 -14.27
N ARG A 87 10.74 8.98 -15.56
CA ARG A 87 9.92 10.09 -16.06
C ARG A 87 8.70 9.51 -16.75
N LEU A 88 7.51 9.94 -16.33
CA LEU A 88 6.23 9.42 -16.78
C LEU A 88 5.48 10.49 -17.58
N LEU A 89 4.75 10.05 -18.61
CA LEU A 89 3.75 10.83 -19.34
C LEU A 89 2.49 9.98 -19.42
N TRP A 90 1.38 10.51 -18.92
CA TRP A 90 0.09 9.85 -18.95
C TRP A 90 -0.82 10.65 -19.88
N HIS A 91 -1.44 9.96 -20.83
CA HIS A 91 -2.30 10.58 -21.83
C HIS A 91 -3.66 9.90 -21.80
N ASP A 92 -4.72 10.70 -21.69
CA ASP A 92 -6.08 10.19 -21.83
C ASP A 92 -6.38 9.88 -23.30
N VAL A 93 -6.63 8.59 -23.59
CA VAL A 93 -6.96 8.06 -24.92
C VAL A 93 -8.39 7.51 -24.97
N THR A 94 -9.26 7.93 -24.05
CA THR A 94 -10.65 7.43 -23.96
C THR A 94 -11.46 7.63 -25.24
N ASP A 95 -11.13 8.68 -26.00
CA ASP A 95 -11.75 9.01 -27.28
C ASP A 95 -11.50 7.95 -28.39
N THR A 96 -10.41 7.20 -28.27
CA THR A 96 -9.97 6.22 -29.27
C THR A 96 -9.92 4.78 -28.75
N ARG A 97 -9.80 4.59 -27.43
CA ARG A 97 -9.76 3.27 -26.80
C ARG A 97 -10.58 3.27 -25.52
N ALA A 98 -11.63 2.45 -25.49
CA ALA A 98 -12.47 2.27 -24.31
C ALA A 98 -11.63 1.83 -23.08
N PRO A 99 -11.97 2.31 -21.87
CA PRO A 99 -11.33 1.86 -20.64
C PRO A 99 -11.55 0.36 -20.39
N GLU A 100 -10.57 -0.26 -19.76
CA GLU A 100 -10.65 -1.64 -19.32
C GLU A 100 -11.32 -1.70 -17.94
N THR A 101 -12.21 -2.68 -17.77
CA THR A 101 -12.89 -2.91 -16.48
C THR A 101 -12.35 -4.17 -15.82
N PRO A 102 -12.44 -4.28 -14.49
CA PRO A 102 -12.09 -5.51 -13.79
C PRO A 102 -12.93 -6.68 -14.30
N THR A 103 -12.29 -7.82 -14.46
CA THR A 103 -12.91 -9.11 -14.74
C THR A 103 -13.79 -9.54 -13.57
N LEU A 104 -14.74 -10.46 -13.82
CA LEU A 104 -15.55 -11.05 -12.75
C LEU A 104 -14.71 -11.74 -11.67
N HIS A 105 -13.56 -12.31 -12.06
CA HIS A 105 -12.64 -12.93 -11.11
C HIS A 105 -12.01 -11.89 -10.18
N GLU A 106 -11.50 -10.77 -10.74
CA GLU A 106 -10.94 -9.67 -9.95
C GLU A 106 -11.99 -9.06 -9.01
N LEU A 107 -13.20 -8.81 -9.50
CA LEU A 107 -14.31 -8.30 -8.68
C LEU A 107 -14.68 -9.28 -7.55
N GLY A 108 -14.79 -10.57 -7.88
CA GLY A 108 -15.08 -11.62 -6.90
C GLY A 108 -14.01 -11.73 -5.83
N MET A 109 -12.73 -11.66 -6.22
CA MET A 109 -11.59 -11.68 -5.29
C MET A 109 -11.58 -10.47 -4.38
N GLN A 110 -11.77 -9.26 -4.92
CA GLN A 110 -11.85 -8.02 -4.13
C GLN A 110 -12.99 -8.09 -3.10
N GLN A 111 -14.18 -8.55 -3.50
CA GLN A 111 -15.31 -8.72 -2.59
C GLN A 111 -15.04 -9.78 -1.52
N SER A 112 -14.38 -10.89 -1.88
CA SER A 112 -14.00 -11.94 -0.92
C SER A 112 -13.02 -11.41 0.13
N LEU A 113 -11.97 -10.70 -0.29
CA LEU A 113 -10.95 -10.15 0.62
C LEU A 113 -11.57 -9.12 1.58
N LYS A 114 -12.44 -8.26 1.04
CA LYS A 114 -13.23 -7.30 1.83
C LYS A 114 -14.10 -8.00 2.87
N ALA A 115 -14.87 -9.01 2.47
CA ALA A 115 -15.74 -9.74 3.38
C ALA A 115 -14.97 -10.51 4.46
N SER A 116 -13.75 -10.97 4.17
CA SER A 116 -12.88 -11.63 5.15
C SER A 116 -12.12 -10.69 6.08
N GLY A 117 -12.19 -9.36 5.87
CA GLY A 117 -11.41 -8.39 6.63
C GLY A 117 -9.90 -8.49 6.41
N VAL A 118 -9.47 -9.02 5.27
CA VAL A 118 -8.04 -9.21 4.96
C VAL A 118 -7.50 -7.92 4.34
N HIS A 119 -6.48 -7.35 4.99
CA HIS A 119 -5.82 -6.13 4.53
C HIS A 119 -4.40 -6.44 4.06
N ALA A 120 -4.24 -6.63 2.76
CA ALA A 120 -2.95 -6.94 2.14
C ALA A 120 -2.35 -5.73 1.41
N ALA A 121 -1.04 -5.56 1.54
CA ALA A 121 -0.27 -4.49 0.90
C ALA A 121 1.08 -4.99 0.39
N VAL A 122 1.66 -4.22 -0.54
CA VAL A 122 3.02 -4.38 -1.04
C VAL A 122 3.87 -3.25 -0.47
N PHE A 123 5.00 -3.61 0.14
CA PHE A 123 5.98 -2.65 0.63
C PHE A 123 7.32 -2.83 -0.06
N GLU A 124 8.01 -1.71 -0.32
CA GLU A 124 9.46 -1.77 -0.52
C GLU A 124 10.15 -1.75 0.84
N ALA A 125 10.86 -2.84 1.12
CA ALA A 125 11.15 -3.23 2.50
C ALA A 125 12.32 -2.45 3.11
N ASP A 126 13.35 -2.09 2.34
CA ASP A 126 14.55 -1.44 2.87
C ASP A 126 14.24 -0.01 3.36
N ARG A 127 13.26 0.67 2.74
CA ARG A 127 12.84 2.04 3.13
C ARG A 127 11.44 2.10 3.75
N ALA A 128 10.82 0.95 4.02
CA ALA A 128 9.45 0.84 4.56
C ALA A 128 8.42 1.67 3.78
N ILE A 129 8.51 1.67 2.45
CA ILE A 129 7.60 2.43 1.59
C ILE A 129 6.38 1.59 1.24
N LEU A 130 5.19 2.10 1.54
CA LEU A 130 3.94 1.53 1.04
C LEU A 130 3.84 1.77 -0.48
N ALA A 131 3.95 0.69 -1.26
CA ALA A 131 3.90 0.74 -2.71
C ALA A 131 2.44 0.70 -3.23
N MET A 132 1.62 -0.21 -2.71
CA MET A 132 0.19 -0.27 -2.98
C MET A 132 -0.56 -1.14 -1.97
N TRP A 133 -1.87 -0.90 -1.83
CA TRP A 133 -2.78 -1.86 -1.22
C TRP A 133 -3.28 -2.84 -2.29
N LEU A 134 -3.32 -4.12 -1.95
CA LEU A 134 -3.86 -5.19 -2.80
C LEU A 134 -5.34 -5.47 -2.51
N ALA A 135 -5.79 -5.13 -1.30
CA ALA A 135 -7.16 -5.25 -0.83
C ALA A 135 -7.68 -3.89 -0.34
N GLU A 136 -8.91 -3.87 0.19
CA GLU A 136 -9.41 -2.69 0.87
C GLU A 136 -8.49 -2.29 2.03
N THR A 137 -8.11 -1.02 2.08
CA THR A 137 -7.25 -0.49 3.13
C THR A 137 -7.97 -0.48 4.48
N PRO A 138 -7.31 -0.82 5.60
CA PRO A 138 -7.93 -0.67 6.91
C PRO A 138 -8.28 0.79 7.18
N ALA A 139 -9.51 1.06 7.61
CA ALA A 139 -10.01 2.42 7.83
C ALA A 139 -9.25 3.18 8.94
N TRP A 140 -8.56 2.46 9.84
CA TRP A 140 -7.78 3.04 10.91
C TRP A 140 -6.38 3.47 10.49
N VAL A 141 -5.89 3.07 9.30
CA VAL A 141 -4.57 3.44 8.77
C VAL A 141 -4.67 4.75 7.99
N GLN A 142 -3.87 5.75 8.37
CA GLN A 142 -3.66 6.99 7.62
C GLN A 142 -2.50 6.80 6.65
N TRP A 143 -2.82 6.63 5.36
CA TRP A 143 -1.83 6.39 4.30
C TRP A 143 -1.93 7.38 3.14
N ARG A 144 -3.02 8.16 3.10
CA ARG A 144 -3.20 9.28 2.16
C ARG A 144 -2.76 10.58 2.81
N ASN A 145 -2.36 11.55 1.99
CA ASN A 145 -1.94 12.90 2.43
C ASN A 145 -0.86 12.87 3.53
N VAL A 146 0.00 11.84 3.50
CA VAL A 146 1.16 11.71 4.39
C VAL A 146 2.36 12.42 3.79
N ALA A 147 3.31 12.84 4.62
CA ALA A 147 4.47 13.63 4.17
C ALA A 147 5.39 12.85 3.21
N GLY A 148 5.42 11.52 3.34
CA GLY A 148 6.20 10.64 2.49
C GLY A 148 5.69 9.21 2.50
N ALA A 149 6.05 8.42 1.49
CA ALA A 149 5.57 7.05 1.36
C ALA A 149 6.11 6.10 2.44
N ASN A 150 7.18 6.52 3.13
CA ASN A 150 7.77 5.85 4.29
C ASN A 150 7.22 6.35 5.63
N ASP A 151 6.18 7.19 5.63
CA ASP A 151 5.54 7.74 6.83
C ASP A 151 4.32 6.91 7.28
N VAL A 152 4.06 5.78 6.61
CA VAL A 152 2.98 4.84 6.98
C VAL A 152 3.41 3.91 8.11
N VAL A 153 4.69 3.54 8.15
CA VAL A 153 5.30 2.71 9.21
C VAL A 153 6.06 3.63 10.15
N HIS A 154 5.97 3.41 11.45
CA HIS A 154 6.73 4.20 12.43
C HIS A 154 8.23 4.10 12.15
N PRO A 155 8.99 5.22 12.16
CA PRO A 155 10.42 5.20 11.85
C PRO A 155 11.24 4.19 12.64
N ASP A 156 11.01 4.09 13.96
CA ASP A 156 11.66 3.09 14.82
C ASP A 156 11.35 1.63 14.43
N ASP A 157 10.19 1.37 13.81
CA ASP A 157 9.73 0.01 13.47
C ASP A 157 9.98 -0.32 11.99
N ALA A 158 10.48 0.64 11.21
CA ALA A 158 10.74 0.47 9.77
C ALA A 158 11.73 -0.67 9.46
N HIS A 159 12.62 -0.99 10.42
CA HIS A 159 13.61 -2.07 10.29
C HIS A 159 12.98 -3.45 10.09
N VAL A 160 11.78 -3.69 10.66
CA VAL A 160 11.06 -4.97 10.61
C VAL A 160 10.92 -5.52 9.19
N LEU A 161 10.59 -4.65 8.23
CA LEU A 161 10.44 -5.04 6.83
C LEU A 161 11.79 -5.40 6.18
N SER A 162 12.83 -4.61 6.45
CA SER A 162 14.17 -4.86 5.94
C SER A 162 14.79 -6.14 6.51
N GLU A 163 14.47 -6.50 7.76
CA GLU A 163 14.93 -7.75 8.39
C GLU A 163 14.25 -8.98 7.79
N ALA A 164 12.92 -8.93 7.57
CA ALA A 164 12.22 -9.97 6.83
C ALA A 164 12.83 -10.16 5.43
N LEU A 165 13.07 -9.06 4.70
CA LEU A 165 13.67 -9.11 3.37
C LEU A 165 15.09 -9.72 3.37
N LYS A 166 15.92 -9.42 4.39
CA LYS A 166 17.24 -10.04 4.55
C LYS A 166 17.13 -11.56 4.74
N SER A 167 16.15 -12.03 5.51
CA SER A 167 15.89 -13.47 5.66
C SER A 167 15.53 -14.10 4.31
N PHE A 168 14.61 -13.48 3.57
CA PHE A 168 14.18 -13.99 2.26
C PHE A 168 15.30 -14.01 1.21
N ARG A 169 16.15 -12.97 1.19
CA ARG A 169 17.36 -12.93 0.35
C ARG A 169 18.33 -14.07 0.66
N SER A 170 18.31 -14.62 1.88
CA SER A 170 19.14 -15.77 2.28
C SER A 170 18.53 -17.13 1.90
N GLY A 171 17.34 -17.15 1.28
CA GLY A 171 16.64 -18.36 0.85
C GLY A 171 15.56 -18.85 1.81
N ASP A 172 15.28 -18.11 2.88
CA ASP A 172 14.13 -18.39 3.74
C ASP A 172 12.83 -18.05 3.01
N VAL A 173 11.83 -18.92 3.16
CA VAL A 173 10.49 -18.75 2.58
C VAL A 173 9.40 -18.75 3.65
N VAL A 174 9.78 -18.87 4.92
CA VAL A 174 8.86 -18.87 6.04
C VAL A 174 8.34 -17.45 6.26
N PRO A 175 7.01 -17.22 6.30
CA PRO A 175 6.46 -15.92 6.62
C PRO A 175 6.96 -15.39 7.97
N HIS A 176 7.30 -14.11 8.02
CA HIS A 176 7.76 -13.44 9.23
C HIS A 176 6.58 -12.74 9.90
N ALA A 177 6.31 -13.07 11.17
CA ALA A 177 5.34 -12.34 11.98
C ALA A 177 6.07 -11.28 12.81
N ALA A 178 5.56 -10.05 12.83
CA ALA A 178 6.12 -8.96 13.60
C ALA A 178 5.02 -8.00 14.09
N VAL A 179 5.32 -7.22 15.12
CA VAL A 179 4.45 -6.13 15.57
C VAL A 179 5.13 -4.82 15.21
N ALA A 180 4.40 -3.91 14.57
CA ALA A 180 4.89 -2.58 14.22
C ALA A 180 3.80 -1.54 14.41
N ARG A 181 4.19 -0.29 14.64
CA ARG A 181 3.28 0.84 14.65
C ARG A 181 3.04 1.33 13.23
N LEU A 182 1.77 1.39 12.82
CA LEU A 182 1.36 2.07 11.60
C LEU A 182 0.73 3.43 11.92
N ARG A 183 0.81 4.34 10.96
CA ARG A 183 0.20 5.66 11.04
C ARG A 183 -1.32 5.49 11.14
N GLY A 184 -1.90 5.89 12.25
CA GLY A 184 -3.35 6.05 12.40
C GLY A 184 -3.80 7.48 12.17
N VAL A 185 -5.11 7.71 12.19
CA VAL A 185 -5.71 9.03 11.94
C VAL A 185 -5.24 10.09 12.96
N CYS A 186 -5.10 9.69 14.22
CA CYS A 186 -4.72 10.60 15.31
C CYS A 186 -3.35 10.31 15.92
N ASP A 187 -2.88 9.06 15.87
CA ASP A 187 -1.64 8.63 16.48
C ASP A 187 -1.11 7.35 15.79
N TRP A 188 0.05 6.86 16.21
CA TRP A 188 0.57 5.54 15.86
C TRP A 188 -0.26 4.42 16.50
N VAL A 189 -0.60 3.40 15.71
CA VAL A 189 -1.41 2.25 16.14
C VAL A 189 -0.59 0.98 15.96
N LEU A 190 -0.49 0.16 17.01
CA LEU A 190 0.14 -1.15 16.94
C LEU A 190 -0.63 -2.07 16.00
N ALA A 191 0.09 -2.77 15.14
CA ALA A 191 -0.43 -3.67 14.14
C ALA A 191 0.39 -4.96 14.11
N ASP A 192 -0.32 -6.08 13.94
CA ASP A 192 0.29 -7.36 13.62
C ASP A 192 0.57 -7.39 12.12
N LEU A 193 1.82 -7.63 11.75
CA LEU A 193 2.29 -7.74 10.38
C LEU A 193 2.67 -9.19 10.08
N HIS A 194 2.01 -9.78 9.08
CA HIS A 194 2.42 -11.05 8.50
C HIS A 194 3.10 -10.80 7.15
N ILE A 195 4.42 -10.91 7.14
CA ILE A 195 5.29 -10.52 6.03
C ILE A 195 5.68 -11.77 5.25
N GLN A 196 5.45 -11.74 3.95
CA GLN A 196 5.74 -12.82 3.01
C GLN A 196 6.68 -12.34 1.90
N PRO A 197 7.49 -13.25 1.33
CA PRO A 197 8.33 -12.91 0.19
C PRO A 197 7.47 -12.48 -1.00
N TYR A 198 7.89 -11.42 -1.68
CA TYR A 198 7.25 -11.03 -2.94
C TYR A 198 7.64 -12.02 -4.05
N PRO A 199 6.66 -12.59 -4.79
CA PRO A 199 6.96 -13.51 -5.87
C PRO A 199 7.49 -12.76 -7.11
N GLY A 200 8.58 -13.22 -7.70
CA GLY A 200 9.06 -12.75 -8.99
C GLY A 200 10.28 -11.80 -8.92
N PRO A 201 10.50 -10.99 -9.98
CA PRO A 201 11.77 -10.28 -10.18
C PRO A 201 12.12 -9.24 -9.12
N LEU A 202 11.14 -8.77 -8.34
CA LEU A 202 11.34 -7.79 -7.27
C LEU A 202 11.37 -8.43 -5.88
N GLY A 203 11.50 -9.75 -5.78
CA GLY A 203 11.54 -10.47 -4.49
C GLY A 203 12.72 -10.07 -3.59
N ASP A 204 13.74 -9.42 -4.14
CA ASP A 204 14.86 -8.87 -3.40
C ASP A 204 14.64 -7.41 -2.96
N LYS A 205 13.49 -6.78 -3.25
CA LYS A 205 13.17 -5.39 -2.88
C LYS A 205 11.80 -5.25 -2.21
N LEU A 206 10.83 -6.04 -2.65
CA LEU A 206 9.44 -5.98 -2.22
C LEU A 206 9.11 -7.11 -1.25
N VAL A 207 8.13 -6.84 -0.38
CA VAL A 207 7.47 -7.85 0.47
C VAL A 207 5.95 -7.68 0.39
N LEU A 208 5.24 -8.79 0.55
CA LEU A 208 3.79 -8.80 0.74
C LEU A 208 3.51 -8.77 2.24
N VAL A 209 2.57 -7.93 2.68
CA VAL A 209 2.27 -7.77 4.10
C VAL A 209 0.77 -7.85 4.30
N HIS A 210 0.32 -8.76 5.17
CA HIS A 210 -1.02 -8.68 5.75
C HIS A 210 -0.95 -7.87 7.04
N VAL A 211 -1.92 -6.98 7.22
CA VAL A 211 -1.96 -6.02 8.31
C VAL A 211 -3.23 -6.23 9.12
N ASP A 212 -3.08 -6.55 10.39
CA ASP A 212 -4.18 -6.64 11.34
C ASP A 212 -3.98 -5.61 12.45
N ALA A 213 -5.06 -4.98 12.93
CA ALA A 213 -4.94 -4.16 14.12
C ALA A 213 -4.59 -5.08 15.29
N ALA A 214 -3.50 -4.78 16.00
CA ALA A 214 -3.14 -5.58 17.17
C ALA A 214 -4.30 -5.51 18.16
N ALA A 215 -4.75 -6.67 18.66
CA ALA A 215 -5.72 -6.69 19.74
C ALA A 215 -5.13 -5.88 20.90
N ARG A 216 -5.82 -4.79 21.30
CA ARG A 216 -5.47 -4.13 22.56
C ARG A 216 -5.69 -5.17 23.65
N ASP A 217 -4.62 -5.57 24.33
CA ASP A 217 -4.70 -6.44 25.52
C ASP A 217 -5.20 -5.62 26.72
N ASP A 218 -6.30 -4.88 26.52
CA ASP A 218 -7.03 -4.17 27.55
C ASP A 218 -8.18 -5.09 27.96
N MET A 219 -7.93 -5.89 29.00
CA MET A 219 -8.88 -6.62 29.88
C MET A 219 -8.59 -8.13 30.00
N ARG A 220 -7.46 -8.48 30.62
CA ARG A 220 -7.33 -9.65 31.50
C ARG A 220 -7.10 -9.23 32.95
N ASP A 221 -7.93 -8.33 33.47
CA ASP A 221 -8.18 -8.30 34.90
C ASP A 221 -9.33 -9.27 35.19
N ASN A 222 -8.97 -10.42 35.71
CA ASN A 222 -9.86 -11.46 36.18
C ASN A 222 -10.24 -11.10 37.63
N PRO A 223 -11.44 -10.57 37.94
CA PRO A 223 -11.86 -10.50 39.33
C PRO A 223 -12.13 -11.94 39.78
N SER A 224 -11.23 -12.46 40.61
CA SER A 224 -11.44 -13.71 41.34
C SER A 224 -12.82 -13.67 42.00
N PRO A 225 -13.63 -14.74 41.94
CA PRO A 225 -14.90 -14.76 42.64
C PRO A 225 -14.63 -14.75 44.15
N THR A 226 -14.93 -13.62 44.78
CA THR A 226 -15.03 -13.51 46.25
C THR A 226 -16.00 -14.57 46.76
N ARG A 227 -15.48 -15.55 47.50
CA ARG A 227 -16.26 -16.43 48.36
C ARG A 227 -17.04 -15.58 49.37
N PRO A 228 -18.37 -15.71 49.48
CA PRO A 228 -19.09 -15.16 50.62
C PRO A 228 -18.68 -15.93 51.88
N GLY A 229 -18.23 -15.18 52.88
CA GLY A 229 -17.84 -15.68 54.18
C GLY A 229 -18.99 -16.32 54.94
N ALA A 230 -18.61 -17.25 55.81
CA ALA A 230 -19.45 -17.74 56.88
C ALA A 230 -19.88 -16.58 57.79
N SER A 231 -21.16 -16.53 58.13
CA SER A 231 -21.63 -15.96 59.37
C SER A 231 -22.69 -16.88 59.98
N SER A 232 -22.31 -17.42 61.13
CA SER A 232 -23.12 -17.96 62.22
C SER A 232 -24.38 -17.14 62.54
N GLY A 233 -25.45 -17.83 62.91
CA GLY A 233 -26.60 -17.28 63.60
C GLY A 233 -27.46 -18.41 64.18
N ASP A 234 -27.41 -18.55 65.51
CA ASP A 234 -28.22 -19.44 66.34
C ASP A 234 -29.72 -19.10 66.29
N GLY A 235 -30.56 -20.12 66.50
CA GLY A 235 -32.01 -20.03 66.69
C GLY A 235 -32.69 -21.39 66.64
#